data_AF-A0A257W895-F1
#
_entry.id   AF-A0A257W895-F1
#
_cell.length_a   1.000
_cell.length_b   1.000
_cell.length_c   1.000
_cell.angle_alpha   90.00
_cell.angle_beta   90.00
_cell.angle_gamma   90.00
#
_symmetry.space_group_name_H-M   'P 1'
#
loop_
_entity.id
_entity.type
_entity.pdbx_description
1 polymer ?
#
loop_
_entity_poly.entity_id
_entity_poly.type
_entity_poly.pdbx_seq_one_letter_code
_entity_poly.pdbx_strand_id
1 'polypeptide(L)'
;MKQLLLTLGFVAISLFSLSQKLKKAEKQIVSNLQAHIGFLADDKLEGRRAGTEGEKKAMDYISGQFQKIGIQPKGTEGYFQPFEIYDGKTIDPATHLILNGHDLKAGKDFYPLAFSANGSVEAFPAISN
;
A
#
# COMPACT_ATOMS: atom_id res chain seq x y z
N MET A 1 -37.42 27.78 39.04
CA MET A 1 -36.07 27.24 39.37
C MET A 1 -35.97 25.72 39.22
N LYS A 2 -36.90 24.91 39.77
CA LYS A 2 -36.87 23.44 39.62
C LYS A 2 -36.88 22.92 38.17
N GLN A 3 -37.69 23.52 37.29
CA GLN A 3 -37.76 23.14 35.86
C GLN A 3 -36.46 23.43 35.10
N LEU A 4 -35.76 24.53 35.44
CA LEU A 4 -34.49 24.93 34.83
C LEU A 4 -33.34 24.01 35.25
N LEU A 5 -33.37 23.51 36.49
CA LEU A 5 -32.42 22.51 36.99
C LEU A 5 -32.62 21.13 36.32
N LEU A 6 -33.87 20.75 36.06
CA LEU A 6 -34.23 19.49 35.39
C LEU A 6 -33.79 19.47 33.91
N THR A 7 -33.98 20.57 33.19
CA THR A 7 -33.52 20.68 31.79
C THR A 7 -32.00 20.74 31.69
N LEU A 8 -31.31 21.43 32.61
CA LEU A 8 -29.85 21.49 32.64
C LEU A 8 -29.23 20.10 32.93
N GLY A 9 -29.86 19.31 33.81
CA GLY A 9 -29.46 17.93 34.07
C GLY A 9 -29.63 17.01 32.85
N PHE A 10 -30.73 17.17 32.10
CA PHE A 10 -30.99 16.38 30.89
C PHE A 10 -29.99 16.71 29.76
N VAL A 11 -29.61 17.97 29.61
CA VAL A 11 -28.56 18.41 28.66
C VAL A 11 -27.18 17.89 29.07
N ALA A 12 -26.86 17.84 30.37
CA ALA A 12 -25.60 17.27 30.83
C ALA A 12 -25.50 15.75 30.56
N ILE A 13 -26.61 15.01 30.67
CA ILE A 13 -26.66 13.56 30.40
C ILE A 13 -26.56 13.26 28.90
N SER A 14 -27.15 14.10 28.03
CA SER A 14 -27.04 13.94 26.58
C SER A 14 -25.63 14.23 26.05
N LEU A 15 -24.89 15.13 26.69
CA LEU A 15 -23.47 15.41 26.37
C LEU A 15 -22.53 14.26 26.76
N PHE A 16 -22.84 13.47 27.79
CA PHE A 16 -22.04 12.29 28.17
C PHE A 16 -22.17 11.11 27.17
N SER A 17 -23.28 11.04 26.43
CA SER A 17 -23.54 9.96 25.46
C SER A 17 -22.72 10.07 24.17
N LEU A 18 -22.06 11.22 23.92
CA LEU A 18 -21.26 11.49 22.72
C LEU A 18 -19.79 11.04 22.80
N SER A 19 -19.32 10.55 23.96
CA SER A 19 -17.96 10.03 24.12
C SER A 19 -17.94 8.50 24.12
N GLN A 20 -18.19 7.88 22.97
CA GLN A 20 -18.09 6.43 22.84
C GLN A 20 -16.61 5.99 22.83
N LYS A 21 -16.12 5.47 23.96
CA LYS A 21 -14.84 4.72 24.01
C LYS A 21 -14.98 3.45 23.17
N LEU A 22 -13.94 3.08 22.42
CA LEU A 22 -13.91 1.84 21.63
C LEU A 22 -14.34 0.64 22.48
N LYS A 23 -15.24 -0.18 21.94
CA LYS A 23 -15.65 -1.44 22.57
C LYS A 23 -14.45 -2.39 22.60
N LYS A 24 -14.41 -3.32 23.56
CA LYS A 24 -13.31 -4.30 23.72
C LYS A 24 -13.01 -5.07 22.43
N ALA A 25 -14.06 -5.46 21.69
CA ALA A 25 -13.92 -6.17 20.42
C ALA A 25 -13.22 -5.30 19.34
N GLU A 26 -13.59 -4.02 19.23
CA GLU A 26 -12.96 -3.08 18.30
C GLU A 26 -11.49 -2.86 18.68
N LYS A 27 -11.18 -2.76 19.98
CA LYS A 27 -9.79 -2.63 20.45
C LYS A 27 -8.95 -3.84 20.06
N GLN A 28 -9.51 -5.05 20.13
CA GLN A 28 -8.83 -6.27 19.70
C GLN A 28 -8.58 -6.27 18.18
N ILE A 29 -9.57 -5.85 17.39
CA ILE A 29 -9.41 -5.74 15.93
C ILE A 29 -8.30 -4.76 15.58
N VAL A 30 -8.29 -3.57 16.20
CA VAL A 30 -7.25 -2.56 16.00
C VAL A 30 -5.87 -3.13 16.38
N SER A 31 -5.76 -3.82 17.51
CA SER A 31 -4.50 -4.44 17.94
C SER A 31 -4.00 -5.50 16.95
N ASN A 32 -4.90 -6.34 16.42
CA ASN A 32 -4.54 -7.36 15.44
C ASN A 32 -4.08 -6.71 14.12
N LEU A 33 -4.81 -5.71 13.65
CA LEU A 33 -4.43 -4.95 12.45
C LEU A 33 -3.06 -4.30 12.61
N GLN A 34 -2.79 -3.67 13.76
CA GLN A 34 -1.49 -3.08 14.06
C GLN A 34 -0.37 -4.13 14.03
N ALA A 35 -0.60 -5.33 14.57
CA ALA A 35 0.38 -6.41 14.54
C ALA A 35 0.63 -6.93 13.11
N HIS A 36 -0.42 -7.12 12.31
CA HIS A 36 -0.29 -7.59 10.93
C HIS A 36 0.39 -6.56 10.03
N ILE A 37 -0.06 -5.31 10.08
CA ILE A 37 0.55 -4.20 9.33
C ILE A 37 1.99 -4.00 9.80
N GLY A 38 2.22 -4.02 11.12
CA GLY A 38 3.55 -3.86 11.70
C GLY A 38 4.53 -4.91 11.21
N PHE A 39 4.14 -6.19 11.18
CA PHE A 39 4.99 -7.23 10.62
C PHE A 39 5.20 -7.07 9.10
N LEU A 40 4.12 -6.84 8.35
CA LEU A 40 4.19 -6.81 6.89
C LEU A 40 4.94 -5.57 6.38
N ALA A 41 4.97 -4.47 7.11
CA ALA A 41 5.68 -3.24 6.77
C ALA A 41 7.07 -3.12 7.45
N ASP A 42 7.51 -4.15 8.15
CA ASP A 42 8.78 -4.17 8.88
C ASP A 42 9.99 -4.19 7.95
N ASP A 43 11.05 -3.47 8.32
CA ASP A 43 12.32 -3.40 7.59
C ASP A 43 12.94 -4.78 7.34
N LYS A 44 12.67 -5.78 8.18
CA LYS A 44 13.18 -7.16 8.00
C LYS A 44 12.68 -7.83 6.71
N LEU A 45 11.61 -7.31 6.09
CA LEU A 45 11.14 -7.77 4.78
C LEU A 45 11.93 -7.08 3.66
N GLU A 46 12.55 -5.92 3.88
CA GLU A 46 13.32 -5.15 2.88
C GLU A 46 12.50 -4.77 1.64
N GLY A 47 11.17 -4.80 1.75
CA GLY A 47 10.22 -4.68 0.65
C GLY A 47 9.47 -5.98 0.40
N ARG A 48 8.55 -5.97 -0.58
CA ARG A 48 7.73 -7.15 -0.97
C ARG A 48 7.52 -7.17 -2.48
N ARG A 49 8.56 -6.80 -3.23
CA ARG A 49 8.52 -6.91 -4.70
C ARG A 49 8.43 -8.39 -5.07
N ALA A 50 7.65 -8.70 -6.10
CA ALA A 50 7.48 -10.07 -6.51
C ALA A 50 8.82 -10.72 -6.92
N GLY A 51 9.02 -11.99 -6.56
CA GLY A 51 10.26 -12.73 -6.72
C GLY A 51 11.36 -12.43 -5.69
N THR A 52 11.13 -11.55 -4.70
CA THR A 52 12.13 -11.21 -3.68
C THR A 52 11.99 -12.03 -2.39
N GLU A 53 13.08 -12.12 -1.61
CA GLU A 53 13.05 -12.76 -0.28
C GLU A 53 12.03 -12.09 0.67
N GLY A 54 11.81 -10.78 0.53
CA GLY A 54 10.80 -10.04 1.26
C GLY A 54 9.37 -10.49 0.98
N GLU A 55 9.06 -10.77 -0.28
CA GLU A 55 7.78 -11.38 -0.68
C GLU A 55 7.63 -12.76 -0.06
N LYS A 56 8.67 -13.61 -0.15
CA LYS A 56 8.63 -14.97 0.43
C LYS A 56 8.32 -14.95 1.92
N LYS A 57 8.99 -14.08 2.70
CA LYS A 57 8.70 -13.89 4.13
C LYS A 57 7.26 -13.44 4.38
N ALA A 58 6.71 -12.56 3.54
CA ALA A 58 5.32 -12.14 3.65
C ALA A 58 4.33 -13.27 3.32
N MET A 59 4.62 -14.04 2.28
CA MET A 59 3.85 -15.21 1.85
C MET A 59 3.79 -16.27 2.96
N ASP A 60 4.93 -16.57 3.59
CA ASP A 60 5.02 -17.49 4.73
C ASP A 60 4.24 -16.97 5.94
N TYR A 61 4.32 -15.67 6.22
CA TYR A 61 3.55 -15.05 7.29
C TYR A 61 2.03 -15.19 7.08
N ILE A 62 1.54 -14.86 5.88
CA ILE A 62 0.11 -14.88 5.55
C ILE A 62 -0.43 -16.31 5.60
N SER A 63 0.26 -17.26 4.97
CA SER A 63 -0.14 -18.68 5.01
C SER A 63 -0.14 -19.22 6.44
N GLY A 64 0.83 -18.82 7.27
CA GLY A 64 0.85 -19.14 8.71
C GLY A 64 -0.34 -18.54 9.48
N GLN A 65 -0.81 -17.33 9.14
CA GLN A 65 -2.03 -16.78 9.75
C GLN A 65 -3.28 -17.55 9.31
N PHE A 66 -3.38 -17.92 8.03
CA PHE A 66 -4.48 -18.75 7.52
C PHE A 66 -4.58 -20.10 8.24
N GLN A 67 -3.45 -20.77 8.43
CA GLN A 67 -3.38 -22.02 9.19
C GLN A 67 -3.89 -21.84 10.62
N LYS A 68 -3.47 -20.79 11.33
CA LYS A 68 -3.89 -20.52 12.72
C LYS A 68 -5.39 -20.34 12.89
N ILE A 69 -6.07 -19.83 11.86
CA ILE A 69 -7.53 -19.62 11.88
C ILE A 69 -8.30 -20.76 11.19
N GLY A 70 -7.62 -21.83 10.77
CA GLY A 70 -8.24 -23.03 10.22
C GLY A 70 -8.69 -22.93 8.76
N ILE A 71 -8.27 -21.89 8.02
CA ILE A 71 -8.53 -21.80 6.57
C ILE A 71 -7.81 -22.95 5.88
N GLN A 72 -8.50 -23.64 4.97
CA GLN A 72 -7.92 -24.73 4.21
C GLN A 72 -7.13 -24.23 2.99
N PRO A 73 -6.01 -24.87 2.63
CA PRO A 73 -5.25 -24.55 1.43
C PRO A 73 -6.06 -24.76 0.15
N LYS A 74 -5.88 -23.88 -0.84
CA LYS A 74 -6.55 -23.96 -2.16
C LYS A 74 -5.64 -23.61 -3.35
N GLY A 75 -4.34 -23.50 -3.14
CA GLY A 75 -3.37 -23.33 -4.21
C GLY A 75 -3.00 -24.67 -4.84
N THR A 76 -2.34 -24.63 -6.00
CA THR A 76 -1.74 -25.83 -6.62
C THR A 76 -0.64 -26.45 -5.76
N GLU A 77 -0.03 -25.67 -4.86
CA GLU A 77 0.99 -26.13 -3.89
C GLU A 77 0.60 -25.70 -2.47
N GLY A 78 -0.36 -26.40 -1.87
CA GLY A 78 -0.86 -26.04 -0.53
C GLY A 78 -1.54 -24.67 -0.53
N TYR A 79 -0.98 -23.70 0.20
CA TYR A 79 -1.52 -22.32 0.21
C TYR A 79 -1.08 -21.50 -1.00
N PHE A 80 -0.14 -22.00 -1.82
CA PHE A 80 0.53 -21.21 -2.85
C PHE A 80 0.06 -21.57 -4.26
N GLN A 81 -0.04 -20.53 -5.10
CA GLN A 81 -0.39 -20.63 -6.51
C GLN A 81 0.68 -19.88 -7.31
N PRO A 82 1.69 -20.57 -7.85
CA PRO A 82 2.71 -19.92 -8.69
C PRO A 82 2.11 -19.49 -10.02
N PHE A 83 2.56 -18.33 -10.51
CA PHE A 83 2.26 -17.81 -11.85
C PHE A 83 3.42 -16.95 -12.32
N GLU A 84 3.57 -16.82 -13.63
CA GLU A 84 4.59 -15.97 -14.23
C GLU A 84 4.18 -14.50 -14.18
N ILE A 85 5.16 -13.64 -13.91
CA ILE A 85 4.98 -12.19 -13.92
C ILE A 85 6.00 -11.52 -14.83
N TYR A 86 5.59 -10.42 -15.44
CA TYR A 86 6.50 -9.48 -16.08
C TYR A 86 6.92 -8.46 -15.03
N ASP A 87 8.16 -8.56 -14.53
CA ASP A 87 8.69 -7.71 -13.45
C ASP A 87 9.01 -6.25 -13.90
N GLY A 88 8.42 -5.80 -15.01
CA GLY A 88 8.60 -4.46 -15.56
C GLY A 88 9.76 -4.35 -16.57
N LYS A 89 10.12 -3.11 -16.89
CA LYS A 89 11.19 -2.78 -17.84
C LYS A 89 12.30 -2.02 -17.12
N THR A 90 13.54 -2.25 -17.53
CA THR A 90 14.69 -1.43 -17.13
C THR A 90 14.88 -0.29 -18.12
N ILE A 91 15.35 0.86 -17.64
CA ILE A 91 15.77 1.96 -18.52
C ILE A 91 17.04 1.52 -19.23
N ASP A 92 16.99 1.47 -20.56
CA ASP A 92 18.17 1.20 -21.38
C ASP A 92 19.16 2.38 -21.26
N PRO A 93 20.47 2.15 -21.03
CA PRO A 93 21.48 3.21 -20.96
C PRO A 93 21.53 4.15 -22.19
N ALA A 94 21.02 3.70 -23.35
CA ALA A 94 20.89 4.51 -24.56
C ALA A 94 19.68 5.46 -24.54
N THR A 95 18.79 5.36 -23.54
CA THR A 95 17.62 6.24 -23.39
C THR A 95 18.06 7.66 -23.06
N HIS A 96 17.83 8.60 -23.97
CA HIS A 96 18.18 10.00 -23.81
C HIS A 96 17.03 10.90 -24.24
N LEU A 97 16.99 12.10 -23.67
CA LEU A 97 16.04 13.15 -24.02
C LEU A 97 16.81 14.45 -24.15
N ILE A 98 16.81 15.04 -25.34
CA ILE A 98 17.46 16.31 -25.61
C ILE A 98 16.39 17.39 -25.75
N LEU A 99 16.47 18.45 -24.94
CA LEU A 99 15.60 19.62 -25.02
C LEU A 99 16.44 20.87 -25.25
N ASN A 100 16.20 21.59 -26.34
CA ASN A 100 16.93 22.82 -26.70
C ASN A 100 18.47 22.64 -26.71
N GLY A 101 18.96 21.48 -27.16
CA GLY A 101 20.38 21.14 -27.17
C GLY A 101 20.97 20.69 -25.82
N HIS A 102 20.15 20.62 -24.77
CA HIS A 102 20.56 20.07 -23.47
C HIS A 102 20.18 18.60 -23.36
N ASP A 103 21.19 17.76 -23.15
CA ASP A 103 21.01 16.33 -22.87
C ASP A 103 20.60 16.12 -21.40
N LEU A 104 19.44 15.51 -21.18
CA LEU A 104 18.87 15.25 -19.87
C LEU A 104 19.23 13.84 -19.39
N LYS A 105 19.50 13.70 -18.10
CA LYS A 105 19.89 12.41 -17.51
C LYS A 105 18.67 11.60 -17.10
N ALA A 106 18.48 10.43 -17.71
CA ALA A 106 17.46 9.48 -17.30
C ALA A 106 17.65 9.06 -15.83
N GLY A 107 16.55 8.90 -15.10
CA GLY A 107 16.58 8.57 -13.66
C GLY A 107 16.93 9.75 -12.75
N LYS A 108 17.12 10.95 -13.32
CA LYS A 108 17.34 12.19 -12.56
C LYS A 108 16.46 13.33 -13.08
N ASP A 109 16.63 13.67 -14.35
CA ASP A 109 15.97 14.81 -15.00
C ASP A 109 14.67 14.38 -15.68
N PHE A 110 14.57 13.11 -16.08
CA PHE A 110 13.33 12.50 -16.58
C PHE A 110 13.27 10.99 -16.27
N TYR A 111 12.06 10.43 -16.29
CA TYR A 111 11.81 9.01 -16.10
C TYR A 111 10.90 8.49 -17.22
N PRO A 112 11.39 7.56 -18.08
CA PRO A 112 10.53 6.85 -19.02
C PRO A 112 9.42 6.11 -18.30
N LEU A 113 8.22 6.10 -18.86
CA LEU A 113 7.10 5.34 -18.29
C LEU A 113 7.32 3.85 -18.58
N ALA A 114 6.90 2.98 -17.65
CA ALA A 114 7.10 1.53 -17.75
C ALA A 114 6.46 0.90 -19.01
N PHE A 115 5.44 1.55 -19.57
CA PHE A 115 4.73 1.13 -20.78
C PHE A 115 5.16 1.90 -22.04
N SER A 116 6.19 2.74 -21.96
CA SER A 116 6.75 3.40 -23.15
C SER A 116 7.26 2.37 -24.16
N ALA A 117 7.01 2.65 -25.43
CA ALA A 117 7.60 1.92 -26.54
C ALA A 117 9.06 2.32 -26.72
N ASN A 118 9.85 1.42 -27.33
CA ASN A 118 11.20 1.74 -27.75
C ASN A 118 11.11 2.49 -29.09
N GLY A 119 11.71 3.66 -29.17
CA GLY A 119 11.70 4.48 -30.38
C GLY A 119 12.49 5.76 -30.22
N SER A 120 12.75 6.43 -31.34
CA SER A 120 13.37 7.75 -31.39
C SER A 120 12.43 8.70 -32.14
N VAL A 121 12.32 9.93 -31.65
CA VAL A 121 11.55 10.99 -32.31
C VAL A 121 12.26 12.31 -32.11
N GLU A 122 12.34 13.09 -33.18
CA GLU A 122 12.79 14.48 -33.17
C GLU A 122 11.62 15.34 -33.65
N ALA A 123 11.14 16.25 -32.80
CA ALA A 123 9.97 17.08 -33.09
C ALA A 123 9.99 18.37 -32.28
N PHE A 124 9.27 19.38 -32.78
CA PHE A 124 8.97 20.59 -32.01
C PHE A 124 7.83 20.32 -31.01
N PRO A 125 7.90 20.85 -29.78
CA PRO A 125 6.82 20.71 -28.83
C PRO A 125 5.57 21.43 -29.36
N ALA A 126 4.45 20.71 -29.41
CA ALA A 126 3.16 21.33 -29.65
C ALA A 126 2.70 22.01 -28.35
N ILE A 127 2.68 23.35 -28.34
CA ILE A 127 2.15 24.14 -27.23
C ILE A 127 0.80 24.68 -27.68
N SER A 128 -0.27 24.27 -27.00
CA SER A 128 -1.58 24.94 -27.15
C SER A 128 -1.52 26.28 -26.43
N ASN A 129 -1.95 27.35 -27.11
CA ASN A 129 -2.27 28.62 -26.46
C ASN A 129 -3.56 28.52 -25.65
#